data_AF-A0A1I3K1V8-F1
#
_entry.id   AF-A0A1I3K1V8-F1
#
_cell.length_a   1.000
_cell.length_b   1.000
_cell.length_c   1.000
_cell.angle_alpha   90.00
_cell.angle_beta   90.00
_cell.angle_gamma   90.00
#
_symmetry.space_group_name_H-M   'P 1'
#
loop_
_entity.id
_entity.type
_entity.pdbx_description
1 polymer ?
#
loop_
_entity_poly.entity_id
_entity_poly.type
_entity_poly.pdbx_seq_one_letter_code
_entity_poly.pdbx_strand_id
1 'polypeptide(L)'
;MNPEFIEFLQKNASAIFALLGVISGSLLTGVFSYISKARETKLRITEKVVDRKLQAHDNLIDFLGQIRTMLLLGGWDGEKELKRTPLPMNGQQELSDFLVNFSSMRNSSERWFSFGLKREISLFLDYVVSLNELVRTASDEKLQEIGALIRYDFIEFAVKIEDSAHDFINKDLLKLDHKTDRKWHKYKPEETIKKLGDTRLFKFRETIEIMLISDK
;
A
#
# COMPACT_ATOMS: atom_id res chain seq x y z
N MET A 1 -4.06 -59.95 -43.39
CA MET A 1 -4.34 -59.89 -41.94
C MET A 1 -4.58 -61.33 -41.49
N ASN A 2 -3.89 -61.82 -40.47
CA ASN A 2 -3.92 -63.25 -40.09
C ASN A 2 -5.36 -63.67 -39.70
N PRO A 3 -6.00 -64.67 -40.33
CA PRO A 3 -7.39 -65.05 -40.06
C PRO A 3 -7.66 -65.39 -38.58
N GLU A 4 -6.69 -66.01 -37.90
CA GLU A 4 -6.77 -66.30 -36.45
C GLU A 4 -6.88 -65.03 -35.60
N PHE A 5 -6.24 -63.94 -36.03
CA PHE A 5 -6.31 -62.64 -35.34
C PHE A 5 -7.68 -61.99 -35.48
N ILE A 6 -8.33 -62.14 -36.64
CA ILE A 6 -9.68 -61.61 -36.87
C ILE A 6 -10.71 -62.35 -36.01
N GLU A 7 -10.61 -63.68 -35.94
CA GLU A 7 -11.50 -64.51 -35.11
C GLU A 7 -11.33 -64.20 -33.61
N PHE A 8 -10.09 -63.97 -33.16
CA PHE A 8 -9.81 -63.53 -31.79
C PHE A 8 -10.46 -62.19 -31.46
N LEU A 9 -10.34 -61.19 -32.34
CA LEU A 9 -10.95 -59.87 -32.15
C LEU A 9 -12.48 -59.94 -32.15
N GLN A 10 -13.09 -60.76 -33.02
CA GLN A 10 -14.54 -60.91 -33.05
C GLN A 10 -15.09 -61.60 -31.79
N LYS A 11 -14.43 -62.66 -31.31
CA LYS A 11 -14.86 -63.40 -30.11
C LYS A 11 -14.73 -62.57 -28.82
N ASN A 12 -13.78 -61.64 -28.78
CA ASN A 12 -13.48 -60.80 -27.61
C ASN A 12 -13.88 -59.32 -27.78
N ALA A 13 -14.61 -58.97 -28.84
CA ALA A 13 -14.92 -57.59 -29.19
C ALA A 13 -15.56 -56.82 -28.02
N SER A 14 -16.52 -57.43 -27.32
CA SER A 14 -17.20 -56.82 -26.16
C SER A 14 -16.25 -56.51 -25.01
N ALA A 15 -15.32 -57.42 -24.69
CA ALA A 15 -14.32 -57.23 -23.65
C ALA A 15 -13.29 -56.14 -24.03
N ILE A 16 -12.88 -56.11 -25.31
CA ILE A 16 -11.96 -55.09 -25.84
C ILE A 16 -12.63 -53.71 -25.80
N PHE A 17 -13.88 -53.58 -26.25
CA PHE A 17 -14.62 -52.31 -26.19
C PHE A 17 -14.90 -51.87 -24.75
N ALA A 18 -15.20 -52.80 -23.83
CA ALA A 18 -15.36 -52.48 -22.42
C ALA A 18 -14.05 -51.95 -21.80
N LEU A 19 -12.91 -52.59 -22.07
CA LEU A 19 -11.60 -52.13 -21.62
C LEU A 19 -11.25 -50.75 -22.20
N LEU A 20 -11.44 -50.55 -23.50
CA LEU A 20 -11.22 -49.25 -24.14
C LEU A 20 -12.14 -48.17 -23.58
N GLY A 21 -13.41 -48.49 -23.29
CA GLY A 21 -14.36 -47.59 -22.65
C GLY A 21 -13.93 -47.18 -21.24
N VAL A 22 -13.47 -48.14 -20.42
CA VAL A 22 -12.98 -47.87 -19.06
C VAL A 22 -11.69 -47.05 -19.09
N ILE A 23 -10.75 -47.39 -19.98
CA ILE A 23 -9.48 -46.64 -20.12
C ILE A 23 -9.76 -45.21 -20.60
N SER A 24 -10.59 -45.05 -21.63
CA SER A 24 -10.92 -43.72 -22.17
C SER A 24 -11.72 -42.89 -21.17
N GLY A 25 -12.69 -43.49 -20.49
CA GLY A 25 -13.52 -42.82 -19.47
C GLY A 25 -12.70 -42.39 -18.26
N SER A 26 -11.79 -43.24 -17.78
CA SER A 26 -10.89 -42.92 -16.66
C SER A 26 -9.87 -41.84 -17.03
N LEU A 27 -9.31 -41.88 -18.24
CA LEU A 27 -8.42 -40.82 -18.75
C LEU A 27 -9.13 -39.48 -18.86
N LEU A 28 -10.31 -39.44 -19.50
CA LEU A 28 -11.09 -38.21 -19.63
C LEU A 28 -11.47 -37.64 -18.26
N THR A 29 -11.97 -38.49 -17.36
CA THR A 29 -12.33 -38.07 -16.00
C THR A 29 -11.11 -37.56 -15.23
N GLY A 30 -9.95 -38.21 -15.38
CA GLY A 30 -8.69 -37.78 -14.79
C GLY A 30 -8.25 -36.40 -15.29
N VAL A 31 -8.31 -36.16 -16.60
CA VAL A 31 -7.98 -34.87 -17.20
C VAL A 31 -8.95 -33.77 -16.74
N PHE A 32 -10.26 -34.02 -16.76
CA PHE A 32 -11.25 -33.05 -16.27
C PHE A 32 -11.08 -32.76 -14.77
N SER A 33 -10.84 -33.77 -13.95
CA SER A 33 -10.59 -33.60 -12.51
C SER A 33 -9.32 -32.78 -12.27
N TYR A 34 -8.25 -33.05 -13.02
CA TYR A 34 -7.01 -32.29 -12.93
C TYR A 34 -7.21 -30.81 -13.31
N ILE A 35 -7.87 -30.53 -14.44
CA ILE A 35 -8.16 -29.15 -14.88
C ILE A 35 -9.00 -28.41 -13.83
N SER A 36 -10.03 -29.08 -13.27
CA SER A 36 -10.87 -28.51 -12.22
C SER A 36 -10.08 -28.15 -10.97
N LYS A 37 -9.26 -29.09 -10.46
CA LYS A 37 -8.41 -28.87 -9.27
C LYS A 37 -7.35 -27.80 -9.50
N ALA A 38 -6.77 -27.75 -10.70
CA ALA A 38 -5.79 -26.72 -11.05
C ALA A 38 -6.42 -25.32 -11.05
N ARG A 39 -7.65 -25.19 -11.59
CA ARG A 39 -8.41 -23.93 -11.57
C ARG A 39 -8.76 -23.50 -10.14
N GLU A 40 -9.25 -24.42 -9.31
CA GLU A 40 -9.55 -24.16 -7.90
C GLU A 40 -8.32 -23.71 -7.13
N THR A 41 -7.19 -24.39 -7.31
CA THR A 41 -5.91 -24.03 -6.67
C THR A 41 -5.46 -22.63 -7.08
N LYS A 42 -5.56 -22.31 -8.37
CA LYS A 42 -5.24 -20.97 -8.89
C LYS A 42 -6.13 -19.90 -8.27
N LEU A 43 -7.44 -20.14 -8.18
CA LEU A 43 -8.39 -19.21 -7.56
C LEU A 43 -8.07 -19.00 -6.08
N ARG A 44 -7.76 -20.06 -5.33
CA ARG A 44 -7.41 -19.95 -3.90
C ARG A 44 -6.11 -19.18 -3.65
N ILE A 45 -5.12 -19.35 -4.52
CA ILE A 45 -3.88 -18.54 -4.46
C ILE A 45 -4.20 -17.08 -4.76
N THR A 46 -5.03 -16.84 -5.77
CA THR A 46 -5.45 -15.50 -6.19
C THR A 46 -6.17 -14.78 -5.05
N GLU A 47 -7.15 -15.43 -4.43
CA GLU A 47 -7.91 -14.94 -3.27
C GLU A 47 -6.95 -14.50 -2.15
N LYS A 48 -6.02 -15.38 -1.73
CA LYS A 48 -5.03 -15.04 -0.70
C LYS A 48 -4.16 -13.82 -1.06
N VAL A 49 -3.81 -13.65 -2.33
CA VAL A 49 -3.02 -12.49 -2.77
C VAL A 49 -3.86 -11.22 -2.73
N VAL A 50 -5.12 -11.29 -3.14
CA VAL A 50 -6.07 -10.18 -3.05
C VAL A 50 -6.29 -9.78 -1.59
N ASP A 51 -6.52 -10.74 -0.69
CA ASP A 51 -6.70 -10.47 0.73
C ASP A 51 -5.51 -9.74 1.34
N ARG A 52 -4.29 -10.18 0.99
CA ARG A 52 -3.07 -9.50 1.46
C ARG A 52 -2.91 -8.09 0.91
N LYS A 53 -3.34 -7.86 -0.33
CA LYS A 53 -3.35 -6.52 -0.93
C LYS A 53 -4.38 -5.63 -0.26
N LEU A 54 -5.59 -6.12 -0.02
CA LEU A 54 -6.64 -5.38 0.70
C LEU A 54 -6.17 -5.03 2.11
N GLN A 55 -5.68 -6.01 2.87
CA GLN A 55 -5.14 -5.79 4.21
C GLN A 55 -4.03 -4.72 4.24
N ALA A 56 -3.16 -4.70 3.23
CA ALA A 56 -2.11 -3.68 3.13
C ALA A 56 -2.68 -2.27 2.92
N HIS A 57 -3.74 -2.14 2.12
CA HIS A 57 -4.41 -0.85 1.90
C HIS A 57 -5.23 -0.43 3.12
N ASP A 58 -5.91 -1.36 3.80
CA ASP A 58 -6.62 -1.08 5.05
C ASP A 58 -5.66 -0.56 6.11
N ASN A 59 -4.52 -1.23 6.32
CA ASN A 59 -3.46 -0.77 7.23
C ASN A 59 -2.96 0.65 6.89
N LEU A 60 -2.86 0.97 5.60
CA LEU A 60 -2.47 2.30 5.16
C LEU A 60 -3.57 3.33 5.46
N ILE A 61 -4.83 3.03 5.15
CA ILE A 61 -5.96 3.93 5.40
C ILE A 61 -6.10 4.21 6.90
N ASP A 62 -5.96 3.19 7.75
CA ASP A 62 -5.95 3.34 9.21
C ASP A 62 -4.81 4.28 9.66
N PHE A 63 -3.62 4.13 9.08
CA PHE A 63 -2.50 5.02 9.34
C PHE A 63 -2.75 6.45 8.84
N LEU A 64 -3.37 6.64 7.67
CA LEU A 64 -3.74 7.97 7.17
C LEU A 64 -4.70 8.70 8.11
N GLY A 65 -5.53 7.95 8.85
CA GLY A 65 -6.34 8.50 9.94
C GLY A 65 -5.52 9.28 10.96
N GLN A 66 -4.33 8.79 11.32
CA GLN A 66 -3.42 9.48 12.25
C GLN A 66 -2.89 10.79 11.65
N ILE A 67 -2.55 10.80 10.35
CA ILE A 67 -2.04 11.98 9.64
C ILE A 67 -3.10 13.09 9.61
N ARG A 68 -4.38 12.74 9.40
CA ARG A 68 -5.48 13.70 9.33
C ARG A 68 -5.98 14.17 10.69
N THR A 69 -5.67 13.43 11.76
CA THR A 69 -6.18 13.76 13.09
C THR A 69 -5.56 15.07 13.56
N MET A 70 -6.43 16.04 13.86
CA MET A 70 -6.05 17.36 14.35
C MET A 70 -6.47 17.52 15.80
N LEU A 71 -5.55 17.92 16.66
CA LEU A 71 -5.78 18.26 18.06
C LEU A 71 -6.05 19.75 18.20
N LEU A 72 -7.08 20.10 18.98
CA LEU A 72 -7.41 21.49 19.27
C LEU A 72 -6.45 22.02 20.34
N LEU A 73 -5.78 23.13 20.05
CA LEU A 73 -4.89 23.83 20.99
C LEU A 73 -5.60 24.95 21.77
N GLY A 74 -6.84 25.26 21.38
CA GLY A 74 -7.57 26.40 21.90
C GLY A 74 -7.13 27.72 21.27
N GLY A 75 -8.02 28.72 21.34
CA GLY A 75 -7.81 30.02 20.72
C GLY A 75 -7.98 30.02 19.20
N TRP A 76 -7.79 31.20 18.62
CA TRP A 76 -7.89 31.44 17.19
C TRP A 76 -6.49 31.63 16.60
N ASP A 77 -6.29 31.16 15.39
CA ASP A 77 -5.07 31.42 14.63
C ASP A 77 -5.16 32.73 13.83
N GLY A 78 -4.10 33.06 13.09
CA GLY A 78 -4.01 34.26 12.27
C GLY A 78 -5.04 34.31 11.11
N GLU A 79 -5.66 33.18 10.77
CA GLU A 79 -6.68 33.06 9.71
C GLU A 79 -8.10 33.06 10.29
N LYS A 80 -8.25 33.31 11.60
CA LYS A 80 -9.53 33.22 12.34
C LYS A 80 -10.13 31.81 12.29
N GLU A 81 -9.30 30.78 12.20
CA GLU A 81 -9.69 29.40 12.46
C GLU A 81 -9.31 29.00 13.89
N LEU A 82 -9.95 27.95 14.42
CA LEU A 82 -9.51 27.38 15.70
C LEU A 82 -8.10 26.84 15.54
N LYS A 83 -7.17 27.21 16.44
CA LYS A 83 -5.79 26.72 16.39
C LYS A 83 -5.77 25.21 16.61
N ARG A 84 -5.21 24.47 15.66
CA ARG A 84 -5.07 23.01 15.72
C ARG A 84 -3.69 22.57 15.28
N THR A 85 -3.23 21.43 15.77
CA THR A 85 -1.98 20.78 15.37
C THR A 85 -2.25 19.34 14.94
N PRO A 86 -1.49 18.78 13.99
CA PRO A 86 -1.54 17.35 13.71
C PRO A 86 -1.24 16.53 14.97
N LEU A 87 -1.92 15.39 15.15
CA LEU A 87 -1.66 14.46 16.26
C LEU A 87 -0.17 14.10 16.43
N PRO A 88 0.61 13.83 15.36
CA PRO A 88 2.05 13.56 15.49
C PRO A 88 2.87 14.74 16.02
N MET A 89 2.32 15.96 16.01
CA MET A 89 3.00 17.19 16.43
C MET A 89 2.54 17.64 17.82
N ASN A 90 1.84 16.78 18.59
CA ASN A 90 1.40 17.11 19.94
C ASN A 90 2.55 17.20 20.94
N GLY A 91 3.57 16.37 20.74
CA GLY A 91 4.74 16.25 21.58
C GLY A 91 5.80 15.35 20.92
N GLN A 92 7.00 15.36 21.47
CA GLN A 92 8.14 14.58 20.93
C GLN A 92 7.85 13.07 20.94
N GLN A 93 7.15 12.60 21.98
CA GLN A 93 6.78 11.20 22.09
C GLN A 93 5.80 10.78 20.98
N GLU A 94 4.77 11.59 20.72
CA GLU A 94 3.81 11.33 19.65
C GLU A 94 4.44 11.35 18.27
N LEU A 95 5.41 12.24 18.03
CA LEU A 95 6.17 12.27 16.78
C LEU A 95 6.99 10.99 16.60
N SER A 96 7.68 10.57 17.66
CA SER A 96 8.47 9.33 17.69
C SER A 96 7.60 8.10 17.43
N ASP A 97 6.47 7.98 18.14
CA ASP A 97 5.53 6.87 17.98
C ASP A 97 4.93 6.85 16.58
N PHE A 98 4.60 8.02 16.03
CA PHE A 98 4.14 8.17 14.65
C PHE A 98 5.17 7.64 13.64
N LEU A 99 6.46 7.98 13.80
CA LEU A 99 7.55 7.51 12.93
C LEU A 99 7.73 5.99 12.99
N VAL A 100 7.63 5.40 14.18
CA VAL A 100 7.67 3.95 14.39
C VAL A 100 6.49 3.28 13.69
N ASN A 101 5.28 3.81 13.90
CA ASN A 101 4.06 3.30 13.27
C ASN A 101 4.13 3.41 11.73
N PHE A 102 4.62 4.53 11.21
CA PHE A 102 4.82 4.73 9.78
C PHE A 102 5.77 3.69 9.19
N SER A 103 6.91 3.47 9.86
CA SER A 103 7.91 2.49 9.44
C SER A 103 7.37 1.06 9.48
N SER A 104 6.62 0.72 10.53
CA SER A 104 5.98 -0.59 10.69
C SER A 104 4.92 -0.87 9.61
N MET A 105 4.03 0.10 9.36
CA MET A 105 3.02 0.02 8.30
C MET A 105 3.69 -0.15 6.94
N ARG A 106 4.70 0.67 6.63
CA ARG A 106 5.42 0.58 5.35
C ARG A 106 6.09 -0.78 5.19
N ASN A 107 6.86 -1.25 6.17
CA ASN A 107 7.58 -2.51 6.05
C ASN A 107 6.65 -3.73 5.87
N SER A 108 5.49 -3.71 6.52
CA SER A 108 4.51 -4.80 6.42
C SER A 108 3.68 -4.77 5.12
N SER A 109 3.49 -3.59 4.53
CA SER A 109 2.50 -3.35 3.48
C SER A 109 3.10 -2.95 2.12
N GLU A 110 4.32 -2.40 2.08
CA GLU A 110 4.94 -1.80 0.88
C GLU A 110 5.01 -2.76 -0.30
N ARG A 111 5.29 -4.04 -0.07
CA ARG A 111 5.35 -5.03 -1.15
C ARG A 111 4.04 -5.13 -1.95
N TRP A 112 2.92 -4.75 -1.36
CA TRP A 112 1.58 -4.85 -1.93
C TRP A 112 1.08 -3.55 -2.57
N PHE A 113 1.82 -2.45 -2.42
CA PHE A 113 1.44 -1.15 -2.99
C PHE A 113 1.84 -1.00 -4.45
N SER A 114 1.03 -0.21 -5.18
CA SER A 114 1.34 0.24 -6.54
C SER A 114 2.51 1.25 -6.56
N PHE A 115 3.11 1.51 -7.73
CA PHE A 115 4.21 2.49 -7.82
C PHE A 115 3.78 3.91 -7.55
N GLY A 116 2.59 4.31 -8.02
CA GLY A 116 2.05 5.63 -7.72
C GLY A 116 1.98 5.82 -6.22
N LEU A 117 1.44 4.83 -5.52
CA LEU A 117 1.28 4.87 -4.08
C LEU A 117 2.64 4.88 -3.36
N LYS A 118 3.58 4.02 -3.78
CA LYS A 118 4.95 4.01 -3.24
C LYS A 118 5.66 5.35 -3.39
N ARG A 119 5.43 6.06 -4.51
CA ARG A 119 6.04 7.37 -4.75
C ARG A 119 5.49 8.43 -3.81
N GLU A 120 4.17 8.48 -3.62
CA GLU A 120 3.56 9.40 -2.66
C GLU A 120 4.01 9.10 -1.23
N ILE A 121 4.03 7.82 -0.81
CA ILE A 121 4.54 7.41 0.51
C ILE A 121 6.03 7.78 0.66
N SER A 122 6.83 7.60 -0.39
CA SER A 122 8.26 7.95 -0.36
C SER A 122 8.49 9.45 -0.25
N LEU A 123 7.70 10.25 -0.96
CA LEU A 123 7.75 11.71 -0.85
C LEU A 123 7.36 12.17 0.56
N PHE A 124 6.32 11.57 1.13
CA PHE A 124 5.92 11.84 2.51
C PHE A 124 7.00 11.42 3.51
N LEU A 125 7.68 10.29 3.30
CA LEU A 125 8.84 9.92 4.12
C LEU A 125 9.94 10.98 4.06
N ASP A 126 10.30 11.45 2.86
CA ASP A 126 11.33 12.48 2.70
C ASP A 126 10.90 13.80 3.41
N TYR A 127 9.60 14.14 3.38
CA TYR A 127 9.02 15.26 4.14
C TYR A 127 9.15 15.05 5.66
N VAL A 128 8.68 13.91 6.19
CA VAL A 128 8.65 13.66 7.64
C VAL A 128 10.06 13.54 8.21
N VAL A 129 11.01 12.96 7.47
CA VAL A 129 12.43 12.93 7.89
C VAL A 129 12.99 14.34 7.98
N SER A 130 12.68 15.20 7.01
CA SER A 130 13.11 16.61 7.02
C SER A 130 12.49 17.37 8.19
N LEU A 131 11.21 17.13 8.47
CA LEU A 131 10.50 17.69 9.63
C LEU A 131 11.15 17.26 10.94
N ASN A 132 11.37 15.96 11.12
CA ASN A 132 11.95 15.38 12.33
C ASN A 132 13.35 15.94 12.62
N GLU A 133 14.19 16.09 11.59
CA GLU A 133 15.52 16.69 11.75
C GLU A 133 15.42 18.15 12.21
N LEU A 134 14.47 18.91 11.66
CA LEU A 134 14.27 20.32 12.00
C LEU A 134 13.78 20.49 13.45
N VAL A 135 12.85 19.67 13.90
CA VAL A 135 12.16 19.84 15.20
C VAL A 135 12.73 18.96 16.32
N ARG A 136 13.85 18.26 16.08
CA ARG A 136 14.44 17.28 17.00
C ARG A 136 14.70 17.80 18.42
N THR A 137 14.95 19.10 18.56
CA THR A 137 15.23 19.74 19.87
C THR A 137 14.14 20.70 20.32
N ALA A 138 12.97 20.68 19.68
CA ALA A 138 11.86 21.56 20.05
C ALA A 138 11.21 21.09 21.35
N SER A 139 10.80 22.03 22.21
CA SER A 139 9.82 21.75 23.26
C SER A 139 8.48 21.28 22.67
N ASP A 140 7.65 20.62 23.48
CA ASP A 140 6.33 20.15 23.03
C ASP A 140 5.44 21.32 22.62
N GLU A 141 5.51 22.45 23.33
CA GLU A 141 4.78 23.67 22.99
C GLU A 141 5.20 24.21 21.61
N LYS A 142 6.51 24.25 21.32
CA LYS A 142 7.00 24.67 20.00
C LYS A 142 6.66 23.69 18.91
N LEU A 143 6.69 22.39 19.20
CA LEU A 143 6.26 21.38 18.25
C LEU A 143 4.78 21.59 17.86
N GLN A 144 3.92 21.90 18.84
CA GLN A 144 2.51 22.21 18.58
C GLN A 144 2.33 23.48 17.74
N GLU A 145 3.11 24.54 18.01
CA GLU A 145 3.09 25.77 17.21
C GLU A 145 3.53 25.53 15.75
N ILE A 146 4.62 24.79 15.56
CA ILE A 146 5.12 24.40 14.23
C ILE A 146 4.10 23.52 13.53
N GLY A 147 3.54 22.54 14.23
CA GLY A 147 2.48 21.67 13.73
C GLY A 147 1.26 22.45 13.24
N ALA A 148 0.85 23.48 13.97
CA ALA A 148 -0.24 24.35 13.55
C ALA A 148 0.05 25.15 12.27
N LEU A 149 1.31 25.50 12.03
CA LEU A 149 1.76 26.21 10.83
C LEU A 149 1.75 25.30 9.59
N ILE A 150 2.18 24.04 9.76
CA ILE A 150 2.34 23.05 8.67
C ILE A 150 1.15 22.09 8.55
N ARG A 151 0.07 22.27 9.32
CA ARG A 151 -1.06 21.34 9.40
C ARG A 151 -1.66 20.94 8.04
N TYR A 152 -1.68 21.85 7.08
CA TYR A 152 -2.22 21.58 5.75
C TYR A 152 -1.34 20.64 4.94
N ASP A 153 -0.03 20.59 5.18
CA ASP A 153 0.85 19.62 4.51
C ASP A 153 0.43 18.19 4.89
N PHE A 154 0.14 17.94 6.17
CA PHE A 154 -0.36 16.63 6.63
C PHE A 154 -1.68 16.26 5.94
N ILE A 155 -2.63 17.20 5.86
CA ILE A 155 -3.91 16.98 5.16
C ILE A 155 -3.66 16.67 3.69
N GLU A 156 -2.86 17.49 3.00
CA GLU A 156 -2.59 17.32 1.58
C GLU A 156 -1.89 15.99 1.28
N PHE A 157 -0.91 15.59 2.08
CA PHE A 157 -0.27 14.28 1.94
C PHE A 157 -1.26 13.14 2.17
N ALA A 158 -2.10 13.23 3.21
CA ALA A 158 -3.08 12.20 3.47
C ALA A 158 -4.09 12.05 2.33
N VAL A 159 -4.49 13.15 1.68
CA VAL A 159 -5.38 13.12 0.50
C VAL A 159 -4.66 12.52 -0.70
N LYS A 160 -3.44 12.99 -1.03
CA LYS A 160 -2.68 12.48 -2.19
C LYS A 160 -2.37 10.98 -2.07
N ILE A 161 -2.02 10.51 -0.88
CA ILE A 161 -1.77 9.09 -0.61
C ILE A 161 -3.07 8.28 -0.71
N GLU A 162 -4.18 8.77 -0.16
CA GLU A 162 -5.50 8.12 -0.24
C GLU A 162 -6.01 8.02 -1.68
N ASP A 163 -5.92 9.10 -2.45
CA ASP A 163 -6.30 9.11 -3.87
C ASP A 163 -5.48 8.08 -4.65
N SER A 164 -4.17 8.01 -4.39
CA SER A 164 -3.31 7.01 -5.03
C SER A 164 -3.62 5.57 -4.57
N ALA A 165 -4.12 5.37 -3.35
CA ALA A 165 -4.56 4.07 -2.84
C ALA A 165 -5.89 3.64 -3.49
N HIS A 166 -6.85 4.56 -3.62
CA HIS A 166 -8.11 4.31 -4.32
C HIS A 166 -7.91 3.99 -5.79
N ASP A 167 -6.96 4.66 -6.45
CA ASP A 167 -6.63 4.37 -7.85
C ASP A 167 -6.22 2.90 -8.06
N PHE A 168 -5.48 2.31 -7.11
CA PHE A 168 -5.14 0.90 -7.15
C PHE A 168 -6.36 0.00 -6.96
N ILE A 169 -7.21 0.30 -5.98
CA ILE A 169 -8.43 -0.48 -5.71
C ILE A 169 -9.33 -0.49 -6.95
N ASN A 170 -9.51 0.67 -7.58
CA ASN A 170 -10.42 0.84 -8.71
C ASN A 170 -9.89 0.23 -10.01
N LYS A 171 -8.58 0.28 -10.27
CA LYS A 171 -8.01 -0.04 -11.59
C LYS A 171 -7.21 -1.34 -11.64
N ASP A 172 -6.60 -1.75 -10.53
CA ASP A 172 -5.58 -2.80 -10.50
C ASP A 172 -5.97 -4.04 -9.68
N LEU A 173 -6.88 -3.90 -8.71
CA LEU A 173 -7.34 -5.02 -7.88
C LEU A 173 -7.92 -6.16 -8.72
N LEU A 174 -8.76 -5.84 -9.70
CA LEU A 174 -9.44 -6.81 -10.56
C LEU A 174 -8.55 -7.40 -11.67
N LYS A 175 -7.45 -6.72 -12.02
CA LYS A 175 -6.56 -7.17 -13.09
C LYS A 175 -5.65 -8.32 -12.66
N LEU A 176 -5.53 -8.56 -11.35
CA LEU A 176 -4.75 -9.66 -10.76
C LEU A 176 -3.34 -9.79 -11.34
N ASP A 177 -2.77 -8.68 -11.81
CA ASP A 177 -1.50 -8.70 -12.50
C ASP A 177 -0.41 -8.87 -11.43
N HIS A 178 0.17 -10.07 -11.37
CA HIS A 178 1.26 -10.42 -10.46
C HIS A 178 2.60 -9.87 -10.96
N LYS A 179 2.62 -8.68 -11.55
CA LYS A 179 3.87 -8.07 -11.99
C LYS A 179 4.67 -7.67 -10.75
N THR A 180 5.78 -8.37 -10.54
CA THR A 180 6.96 -7.88 -9.82
C THR A 180 7.59 -6.78 -10.67
N ASP A 181 6.89 -5.67 -10.73
CA ASP A 181 7.15 -4.61 -11.67
C ASP A 181 8.39 -3.85 -11.15
N ARG A 182 9.50 -3.86 -11.91
CA ARG A 182 10.82 -3.36 -11.47
C ARG A 182 10.95 -1.83 -11.53
N LYS A 183 9.82 -1.11 -11.49
CA LYS A 183 9.80 0.33 -11.71
C LYS A 183 10.33 1.07 -10.49
N TRP A 184 11.02 2.18 -10.74
CA TRP A 184 11.58 3.04 -9.70
C TRP A 184 10.46 3.64 -8.84
N HIS A 185 10.56 3.42 -7.53
CA HIS A 185 9.52 3.70 -6.54
C HIS A 185 9.59 5.11 -5.95
N LYS A 186 10.64 5.88 -6.26
CA LYS A 186 10.74 7.31 -5.90
C LYS A 186 10.46 8.21 -7.11
N TYR A 187 10.11 9.46 -6.83
CA TYR A 187 10.18 10.52 -7.82
C TYR A 187 11.64 10.77 -8.24
N LYS A 188 11.82 11.42 -9.40
CA LYS A 188 13.16 11.90 -9.77
C LYS A 188 13.59 12.98 -8.77
N PRO A 189 14.90 13.12 -8.48
CA PRO A 189 15.37 14.09 -7.50
C PRO A 189 14.85 15.51 -7.70
N GLU A 190 14.87 16.02 -8.94
CA GLU A 190 14.35 17.35 -9.30
C GLU A 190 12.87 17.51 -8.98
N GLU A 191 12.07 16.47 -9.22
CA GLU A 191 10.64 16.47 -8.94
C GLU A 191 10.37 16.39 -7.44
N THR A 192 11.14 15.58 -6.70
CA THR A 192 11.08 15.53 -5.23
C THR A 192 11.37 16.91 -4.64
N ILE A 193 12.47 17.55 -5.06
CA ILE A 193 12.86 18.88 -4.56
C ILE A 193 11.76 19.91 -4.85
N LYS A 194 11.21 19.90 -6.08
CA LYS A 194 10.11 20.79 -6.44
C LYS A 194 8.89 20.58 -5.54
N LYS A 195 8.41 19.33 -5.43
CA LYS A 195 7.22 19.00 -4.63
C LYS A 195 7.41 19.32 -3.14
N LEU A 196 8.59 19.05 -2.58
CA LEU A 196 8.91 19.40 -1.20
C LEU A 196 8.98 20.93 -1.01
N GLY A 197 9.59 21.65 -1.96
CA GLY A 197 9.64 23.12 -1.95
C GLY A 197 8.26 23.78 -1.99
N ASP A 198 7.25 23.10 -2.53
CA ASP A 198 5.87 23.58 -2.54
C ASP A 198 5.13 23.40 -1.20
N THR A 199 5.67 22.62 -0.26
CA THR A 199 5.07 22.39 1.07
C THR A 199 5.27 23.59 2.01
N ARG A 200 4.39 23.73 3.00
CA ARG A 200 4.49 24.77 4.03
C ARG A 200 5.75 24.60 4.88
N LEU A 201 6.15 23.38 5.22
CA LEU A 201 7.40 23.12 5.96
C LEU A 201 8.61 23.81 5.31
N PHE A 202 8.78 23.64 4.00
CA PHE A 202 9.92 24.22 3.28
C PHE A 202 9.74 25.71 3.03
N LYS A 203 8.52 26.18 2.78
CA LYS A 203 8.22 27.62 2.62
C LYS A 203 8.43 28.43 3.89
N PHE A 204 8.13 27.85 5.06
CA PHE A 204 8.26 28.51 6.36
C PHE A 204 9.50 28.06 7.14
N ARG A 205 10.47 27.42 6.48
CA ARG A 205 11.65 26.87 7.14
C ARG A 205 12.38 27.90 8.00
N GLU A 206 12.67 29.08 7.45
CA GLU A 206 13.36 30.17 8.17
C GLU A 206 12.57 30.62 9.40
N THR A 207 11.24 30.74 9.27
CA THR A 207 10.36 31.09 10.40
C THR A 207 10.40 30.04 11.50
N ILE A 208 10.37 28.75 11.12
CA ILE A 208 10.45 27.64 12.07
C ILE A 208 11.82 27.64 12.78
N GLU A 209 12.92 27.84 12.04
CA GLU A 209 14.27 27.91 12.63
C GLU A 209 14.38 29.06 13.66
N ILE A 210 13.79 30.22 13.38
CA ILE A 210 13.73 31.34 14.33
C ILE A 210 12.92 30.97 15.58
N MET A 211 11.77 30.30 15.41
CA MET A 211 10.95 29.83 16.54
C MET A 211 11.73 28.89 17.45
N LEU A 212 12.55 28.00 16.88
CA LEU A 212 13.37 27.05 17.63
C LEU A 212 14.58 27.70 18.33
N ILE A 213 15.12 28.80 17.79
CA ILE A 213 16.17 29.58 18.47
C ILE A 213 15.60 30.31 19.69
N SER A 214 14.37 30.82 19.59
CA SER A 214 13.69 31.50 20.71
C SER A 214 13.29 30.60 21.88
N ASP A 215 13.42 29.27 21.70
CA ASP A 215 13.11 28.24 22.70
C ASP A 215 14.32 27.92 23.60
N LYS A 216 15.51 28.44 23.28
CA LYS A 216 16.77 28.24 24.03
C LYS A 216 17.12 29.46 24.88
#